data_AF-A0A7J6E3K7-F1
#
_entry.id   AF-A0A7J6E3K7-F1
#
_cell.length_a   1.000
_cell.length_b   1.000
_cell.length_c   1.000
_cell.angle_alpha   90.00
_cell.angle_beta   90.00
_cell.angle_gamma   90.00
#
_symmetry.space_group_name_H-M   'P 1'
#
loop_
_entity.id
_entity.type
_entity.pdbx_description
1 polymer ?
#
loop_
_entity_poly.entity_id
_entity_poly.type
_entity_poly.pdbx_seq_one_letter_code
_entity_poly.pdbx_strand_id
1 'polypeptide(L)' 'TLNTITPCAACKLLRRRCAEKYPFSPYFSPQEPQKFAAVHQVFGASNVSKMLMQTLG' A
#
# COMPACT_ATOMS: atom_id res chain seq x y z
N THR A 1 2.41 -4.87 -24.86
CA THR A 1 1.33 -4.16 -24.14
C THR A 1 1.95 -3.44 -22.96
N LEU A 2 1.80 -2.11 -22.87
CA LEU A 2 2.23 -1.38 -21.67
C LEU A 2 1.44 -1.95 -20.49
N ASN A 3 2.08 -2.75 -19.64
CA ASN A 3 1.47 -3.28 -18.44
C ASN A 3 1.26 -2.10 -17.49
N THR A 4 0.11 -1.44 -17.59
CA THR A 4 -0.23 -0.30 -16.73
C THR A 4 -0.48 -0.85 -15.35
N ILE A 5 0.56 -0.89 -14.51
CA ILE A 5 0.41 -1.26 -13.11
C ILE A 5 -0.45 -0.19 -12.45
N THR A 6 -1.70 -0.53 -12.16
CA THR A 6 -2.59 0.33 -11.37
C THR A 6 -2.00 0.44 -9.97
N PRO A 7 -1.61 1.64 -9.50
CA PRO A 7 -1.00 1.78 -8.20
C PRO A 7 -2.02 1.49 -7.09
N CYS A 8 -1.63 0.70 -6.09
CA CYS A 8 -2.45 0.46 -4.91
C CYS A 8 -2.73 1.77 -4.14
N ALA A 9 -3.72 1.78 -3.26
CA ALA A 9 -4.10 2.99 -2.52
C ALA A 9 -2.93 3.60 -1.73
N ALA A 10 -2.03 2.77 -1.19
CA ALA A 10 -0.82 3.22 -0.51
C ALA A 10 0.15 3.91 -1.46
N CYS A 11 0.50 3.28 -2.57
CA CYS A 11 1.41 3.84 -3.58
C CYS A 11 0.88 5.15 -4.17
N LYS A 12 -0.44 5.22 -4.41
CA LYS A 12 -1.11 6.43 -4.89
C LYS A 12 -1.01 7.57 -3.87
N LEU A 13 -1.32 7.31 -2.60
CA LEU A 13 -1.27 8.34 -1.54
C LEU A 13 0.17 8.81 -1.28
N LEU A 14 1.12 7.88 -1.22
CA LEU A 14 2.54 8.16 -0.95
C LEU A 14 3.32 8.63 -2.19
N ARG A 15 2.67 8.70 -3.36
CA ARG A 15 3.29 9.04 -4.65
C ARG A 15 4.53 8.21 -4.97
N ARG A 16 4.44 6.89 -4.73
CA ARG A 16 5.53 5.92 -5.00
C ARG A 16 5.14 4.96 -6.12
N ARG A 17 6.14 4.39 -6.78
CA ARG A 17 5.94 3.33 -7.78
C ARG A 17 5.38 2.08 -7.10
N CYS A 18 4.28 1.56 -7.62
CA CYS A 18 3.72 0.28 -7.20
C CYS A 18 4.44 -0.85 -7.93
N ALA A 19 4.94 -1.84 -7.19
CA ALA A 19 5.60 -3.02 -7.73
C ALA A 19 4.93 -4.27 -7.14
N GLU A 20 5.02 -5.41 -7.83
CA GLU A 20 4.39 -6.68 -7.39
C GLU A 20 4.79 -7.10 -5.98
N LYS A 21 6.04 -6.81 -5.57
CA LYS A 21 6.55 -7.13 -4.22
C LYS A 21 6.34 -6.01 -3.18
N TYR A 22 5.54 -4.99 -3.49
CA TYR A 22 5.31 -3.92 -2.54
C TYR A 22 4.36 -4.40 -1.43
N PRO A 23 4.74 -4.31 -0.14
CA PRO A 23 4.03 -4.96 0.95
C PRO A 23 2.58 -4.48 1.11
N PHE A 24 2.25 -3.30 0.56
CA PHE A 24 0.91 -2.73 0.65
C PHE A 24 -0.05 -3.20 -0.46
N SER A 25 0.45 -3.70 -1.60
CA SER A 25 -0.37 -3.95 -2.78
C SER A 25 -1.48 -4.99 -2.57
N PRO A 26 -1.26 -6.11 -1.85
CA PRO A 26 -2.31 -7.09 -1.59
C PRO A 26 -3.41 -6.61 -0.62
N TYR A 27 -3.13 -5.59 0.20
CA TYR A 27 -4.00 -5.18 1.31
C TYR A 27 -4.76 -3.89 1.04
N PHE A 28 -4.23 -3.02 0.17
CA PHE A 28 -4.77 -1.68 -0.06
C PHE A 28 -5.22 -1.49 -1.51
N SER A 29 -6.42 -1.96 -1.80
CA SER A 29 -7.06 -1.81 -3.10
C SER A 29 -7.13 -0.34 -3.56
N PRO A 30 -6.84 -0.02 -4.84
CA PRO A 30 -7.00 1.34 -5.37
C PRO A 30 -8.44 1.86 -5.32
N GLN A 31 -9.44 0.97 -5.27
CA GLN A 31 -10.86 1.34 -5.15
C GLN A 31 -11.26 1.75 -3.72
N GLU A 32 -10.39 1.51 -2.72
CA GLU A 32 -10.69 1.77 -1.30
C GLU A 32 -9.63 2.67 -0.64
N PRO A 33 -9.39 3.89 -1.17
CA PRO A 33 -8.32 4.77 -0.69
C PRO A 33 -8.43 5.13 0.80
N GLN A 34 -9.65 5.20 1.32
CA GLN A 34 -9.92 5.49 2.73
C GLN A 34 -9.31 4.46 3.69
N LYS A 35 -9.18 3.19 3.28
CA LYS A 35 -8.60 2.14 4.14
C LYS A 35 -7.14 2.45 4.46
N PHE A 36 -6.35 2.80 3.44
CA PHE A 36 -4.95 3.18 3.66
C PHE A 36 -4.84 4.50 4.41
N ALA A 37 -5.68 5.49 4.09
CA ALA A 37 -5.66 6.78 4.77
C ALA A 37 -5.90 6.64 6.28
N ALA A 38 -6.88 5.84 6.70
CA ALA A 38 -7.20 5.63 8.11
C ALA A 38 -6.04 4.96 8.88
N VAL A 39 -5.47 3.88 8.36
CA VAL A 39 -4.34 3.20 9.04
C VAL A 39 -3.06 4.05 8.99
N HIS A 40 -2.84 4.79 7.91
CA HIS A 40 -1.71 5.70 7.77
C HIS A 40 -1.78 6.84 8.79
N GLN A 41 -2.97 7.36 9.06
CA GLN A 41 -3.17 8.43 10.05
C GLN A 41 -2.79 7.98 11.46
N VAL A 42 -3.12 6.74 11.84
CA VAL A 42 -2.87 6.24 13.20
C VAL A 42 -1.46 5.71 13.38
N PHE A 43 -0.97 4.92 12.42
CA PHE A 43 0.29 4.19 12.58
C PHE A 43 1.45 4.79 11.78
N GLY A 44 1.16 5.58 10.73
CA GLY A 44 2.15 6.00 9.74
C GLY A 44 2.58 4.87 8.80
N ALA A 45 3.04 5.24 7.61
CA ALA A 45 3.39 4.28 6.54
C ALA A 45 4.44 3.24 6.99
N SER A 46 5.48 3.67 7.70
CA SER A 46 6.59 2.81 8.11
C SER A 46 6.16 1.71 9.09
N ASN A 47 5.28 2.03 10.05
CA ASN A 47 4.80 1.03 11.01
C ASN A 47 3.83 0.07 10.35
N VAL A 48 2.96 0.54 9.45
CA VAL A 48 2.10 -0.36 8.64
C VAL A 48 2.97 -1.34 7.84
N SER A 49 4.04 -0.87 7.19
CA SER A 49 4.97 -1.76 6.46
C SER A 49 5.61 -2.80 7.38
N LYS A 50 6.08 -2.40 8.57
CA LYS A 50 6.68 -3.32 9.55
C LYS A 50 5.68 -4.37 10.01
N MET A 51 4.47 -3.97 10.38
CA MET A 51 3.41 -4.89 10.81
C MET A 51 3.09 -5.91 9.71
N LEU A 52 2.91 -5.46 8.46
CA LEU A 52 2.66 -6.37 7.34
C LEU A 52 3.83 -7.33 7.11
N MET A 53 5.08 -6.87 7.21
CA MET A 53 6.24 -7.73 7.03
C MET A 53 6.46 -8.70 8.21
N GLN A 54 6.06 -8.35 9.42
CA GLN A 54 6.22 -9.19 10.61
C GLN A 54 5.12 -10.24 10.76
N THR A 55 3.89 -9.94 10.33
CA THR A 55 2.76 -10.89 10.43
C THR A 55 2.70 -11.88 9.26
N LEU A 56 3.39 -11.58 8.16
CA LEU A 56 3.33 -12.35 6.90
C LEU A 56 4.70 -12.83 6.42
N GLY A 57 5.74 -12.60 7.23
CA GLY A 57 7.12 -13.03 6.98
C GLY A 57 7.42 -14.38 7.62
#